data_AF-A0A7S4QIV7-F1
#
_entry.id   AF-A0A7S4QIV7-F1
#
_cell.length_a   1.000
_cell.length_b   1.000
_cell.length_c   1.000
_cell.angle_alpha   90.00
_cell.angle_beta   90.00
_cell.angle_gamma   90.00
#
_symmetry.space_group_name_H-M   'P 1'
#
loop_
_entity.id
_entity.type
_entity.pdbx_description
1 polymer ?
#
loop_
_entity_poly.entity_id
_entity_poly.type
_entity_poly.pdbx_seq_one_letter_code
_entity_poly.pdbx_strand_id
1 'polypeptide(L)'
;YSAAISACEKGGQWLLAFDLLGCMPGARLVPNEISCSAVISACEKGGQWRLALGLLGGMVPAQLVPNEVSYSAAISACEKGGAWQFALHLLDSMPAAKLIPGAISFSAAISACTREAQWQQSLGLLATMRGQRLEPTGIMLGTALSGMARGGHAAEVPAALERLRVRWAAGREEAPDLAATDGPWHRASSATSLSQPRLLLQAPGIAALSKPFGMSTQWLHDDLSAALKAGGHTGGLALASRLDASTSGVLPVALGGEQSGAAQWLHAQFAARQVSKEYVCLCAGPPFGPAGFEGRIDAPLLKPEGAGQKAVLSPLGKEARTRYQVLEVFPWPGREDVLTLLRVSPETGRQHQIRIHLASIGRPVLGDAVYGGSTSAGGIYCPRLFLHCSRMAMLDLAGAPFRPEAPLPSELLEVLSTLRQRAPAGVSEPE
;
A
#
# COMPACT_ATOMS: atom_id res chain seq x y z
N TYR A 1 32.37 -12.39 -3.90
CA TYR A 1 31.58 -12.57 -2.67
C TYR A 1 30.65 -11.40 -2.40
N SER A 2 31.13 -10.17 -2.13
CA SER A 2 30.24 -9.03 -1.80
C SER A 2 29.15 -8.76 -2.84
N ALA A 3 29.48 -8.78 -4.14
CA ALA A 3 28.47 -8.63 -5.20
C ALA A 3 27.44 -9.78 -5.24
N ALA A 4 27.86 -11.01 -4.92
CA ALA A 4 26.96 -12.16 -4.83
C ALA A 4 26.03 -12.04 -3.60
N ILE A 5 26.56 -11.55 -2.47
CA ILE A 5 25.77 -11.24 -1.27
C ILE A 5 24.75 -10.13 -1.57
N SER A 6 25.14 -9.06 -2.27
CA SER A 6 24.21 -8.01 -2.72
C SER A 6 23.16 -8.52 -3.71
N ALA A 7 23.50 -9.50 -4.55
CA ALA A 7 22.52 -10.18 -5.40
C ALA A 7 21.53 -11.01 -4.56
N CYS A 8 22.02 -11.73 -3.54
CA CYS A 8 21.19 -12.48 -2.60
C CYS A 8 20.27 -11.55 -1.81
N GLU A 9 20.78 -10.39 -1.39
CA GLU A 9 20.01 -9.32 -0.75
C GLU A 9 18.88 -8.86 -1.68
N LYS A 10 19.15 -8.54 -2.95
CA LYS A 10 18.10 -8.19 -3.92
C LYS A 10 17.10 -9.34 -4.17
N GLY A 11 17.55 -10.58 -4.06
CA GLY A 11 16.72 -11.78 -4.18
C GLY A 11 15.97 -12.22 -2.92
N GLY A 12 16.20 -11.59 -1.77
CA GLY A 12 15.64 -12.02 -0.47
C GLY A 12 16.22 -13.34 0.07
N GLN A 13 17.37 -13.78 -0.44
CA GLN A 13 17.98 -15.07 -0.07
C GLN A 13 18.92 -14.89 1.12
N TRP A 14 18.35 -14.65 2.31
CA TRP A 14 19.13 -14.35 3.52
C TRP A 14 20.02 -15.52 3.99
N LEU A 15 19.56 -16.77 3.84
CA LEU A 15 20.35 -17.97 4.16
C LEU A 15 21.62 -18.03 3.31
N LEU A 16 21.47 -17.90 1.98
CA LEU A 16 22.60 -17.92 1.05
C LEU A 16 23.54 -16.72 1.29
N ALA A 17 22.99 -15.54 1.59
CA ALA A 17 23.79 -14.37 1.95
C ALA A 17 24.66 -14.63 3.19
N PHE A 18 24.07 -15.27 4.22
CA PHE A 18 24.76 -15.62 5.46
C PHE A 18 25.83 -16.70 5.23
N ASP A 19 25.51 -17.75 4.49
CA ASP A 19 26.45 -18.81 4.14
C ASP A 19 27.63 -18.27 3.32
N LEU A 20 27.36 -17.40 2.34
CA LEU A 20 28.41 -16.76 1.55
C LEU A 20 29.35 -15.91 2.40
N LEU A 21 28.85 -15.24 3.44
CA LEU A 21 29.67 -14.50 4.40
C LEU A 21 30.55 -15.45 5.23
N GLY A 22 29.98 -16.57 5.70
CA GLY A 22 30.69 -17.61 6.43
C GLY A 22 31.78 -18.33 5.61
N CYS A 23 31.61 -18.40 4.29
CA CYS A 23 32.60 -18.98 3.38
C CYS A 23 33.77 -18.05 3.04
N MET A 24 33.66 -16.73 3.26
CA MET A 24 34.73 -15.77 2.91
C MET A 24 36.07 -16.09 3.60
N PRO A 25 36.13 -16.39 4.92
CA PRO A 25 37.38 -16.76 5.59
C PRO A 25 38.04 -18.02 5.01
N GLY A 26 37.23 -19.01 4.61
CA GLY A 26 37.70 -20.23 3.96
C GLY A 26 38.35 -19.97 2.58
N ALA A 27 37.91 -18.91 1.90
CA ALA A 27 38.51 -18.41 0.67
C ALA A 27 39.65 -17.40 0.89
N ARG A 28 40.13 -17.24 2.14
CA ARG A 28 41.14 -16.23 2.56
C ARG A 28 40.73 -14.79 2.27
N LEU A 29 39.43 -14.50 2.27
CA LEU A 29 38.87 -13.16 2.13
C LEU A 29 38.32 -12.68 3.46
N VAL A 30 38.58 -11.41 3.80
CA VAL A 30 38.06 -10.80 5.03
C VAL A 30 36.72 -10.12 4.71
N PRO A 31 35.63 -10.44 5.44
CA PRO A 31 34.39 -9.69 5.35
C PRO A 31 34.62 -8.20 5.61
N ASN A 32 34.01 -7.35 4.80
CA ASN A 32 34.07 -5.90 4.95
C ASN A 32 32.69 -5.32 5.27
N GLU A 33 32.63 -4.02 5.57
CA GLU A 33 31.40 -3.28 5.90
C GLU A 33 30.29 -3.49 4.87
N ILE A 34 30.62 -3.51 3.57
CA ILE A 34 29.66 -3.72 2.49
C ILE A 34 29.07 -5.14 2.54
N SER A 35 29.90 -6.15 2.80
CA SER A 35 29.45 -7.54 2.86
C SER A 35 28.56 -7.76 4.08
N CYS A 36 28.93 -7.24 5.25
CA CYS A 36 28.13 -7.33 6.47
C CYS A 36 26.80 -6.56 6.33
N SER A 37 26.82 -5.32 5.83
CA SER A 37 25.61 -4.52 5.65
C SER A 37 24.64 -5.13 4.63
N ALA A 38 25.15 -5.74 3.55
CA ALA A 38 24.32 -6.49 2.61
C ALA A 38 23.68 -7.75 3.24
N VAL A 39 24.38 -8.47 4.12
CA VAL A 39 23.77 -9.59 4.86
C VAL A 39 22.73 -9.09 5.86
N ILE A 40 22.99 -7.99 6.59
CA ILE A 40 22.00 -7.40 7.51
C ILE A 40 20.73 -6.98 6.74
N SER A 41 20.87 -6.36 5.57
CA SER A 41 19.75 -6.01 4.68
C SER A 41 19.04 -7.27 4.13
N ALA A 42 19.76 -8.35 3.85
CA ALA A 42 19.15 -9.63 3.51
C ALA A 42 18.35 -10.20 4.70
N CYS A 43 18.90 -10.16 5.93
CA CYS A 43 18.20 -10.54 7.15
C CYS A 43 16.96 -9.67 7.42
N GLU A 44 17.03 -8.38 7.12
CA GLU A 44 15.88 -7.48 7.16
C GLU A 44 14.78 -7.96 6.22
N LYS A 45 15.11 -8.31 4.98
CA LYS A 45 14.13 -8.88 4.05
C LYS A 45 13.52 -10.14 4.66
N GLY A 46 14.37 -11.06 5.12
CA GLY A 46 14.06 -12.34 5.75
C GLY A 46 13.34 -12.31 7.11
N GLY A 47 13.12 -11.11 7.69
CA GLY A 47 12.58 -10.95 9.05
C GLY A 47 13.47 -11.53 10.17
N GLN A 48 14.73 -11.85 9.89
CA GLN A 48 15.65 -12.50 10.82
C GLN A 48 16.36 -11.48 11.72
N TRP A 49 15.59 -10.83 12.59
CA TRP A 49 16.08 -9.75 13.45
C TRP A 49 17.21 -10.19 14.39
N ARG A 50 17.17 -11.42 14.93
CA ARG A 50 18.23 -11.93 15.81
C ARG A 50 19.59 -12.05 15.11
N LEU A 51 19.58 -12.55 13.87
CA LEU A 51 20.79 -12.67 13.06
C LEU A 51 21.31 -11.29 12.67
N ALA A 52 20.42 -10.36 12.31
CA ALA A 52 20.78 -8.97 12.02
C ALA A 52 21.47 -8.30 13.21
N LEU A 53 20.93 -8.45 14.43
CA LEU A 53 21.53 -7.91 15.66
C LEU A 53 22.87 -8.58 15.99
N GLY A 54 22.96 -9.91 15.85
CA GLY A 54 24.20 -10.65 16.08
C GLY A 54 25.32 -10.22 15.13
N LEU A 55 25.00 -10.03 13.84
CA LEU A 55 25.96 -9.53 12.86
C LEU A 55 26.37 -8.09 13.15
N LEU A 56 25.43 -7.21 13.47
CA LEU A 56 25.74 -5.81 13.82
C LEU A 56 26.64 -5.73 15.06
N GLY A 57 26.35 -6.52 16.09
CA GLY A 57 27.19 -6.62 17.30
C GLY A 57 28.56 -7.25 17.02
N GLY A 58 28.65 -8.16 16.05
CA GLY A 58 29.89 -8.82 15.61
C GLY A 58 30.81 -7.95 14.75
N MET A 59 30.31 -6.85 14.18
CA MET A 59 31.12 -5.93 13.36
C MET A 59 32.20 -5.21 14.19
N VAL A 60 31.88 -4.78 15.41
CA VAL A 60 32.82 -4.03 16.26
C VAL A 60 34.01 -4.89 16.70
N PRO A 61 33.84 -6.13 17.21
CA PRO A 61 34.96 -7.04 17.48
C PRO A 61 35.80 -7.38 16.23
N ALA A 62 35.18 -7.39 15.05
CA ALA A 62 35.87 -7.60 13.78
C ALA A 62 36.58 -6.34 13.24
N GLN A 63 36.65 -5.26 14.04
CA GLN A 63 37.23 -3.97 13.65
C GLN A 63 36.53 -3.31 12.44
N LEU A 64 35.28 -3.67 12.19
CA LEU A 64 34.43 -3.03 11.17
C LEU A 64 33.59 -1.94 11.83
N VAL A 65 33.42 -0.82 11.11
CA VAL A 65 32.58 0.30 11.58
C VAL A 65 31.18 0.13 11.00
N PRO A 66 30.15 -0.13 11.82
CA PRO A 66 28.78 -0.12 11.33
C PRO A 66 28.38 1.30 10.91
N ASN A 67 27.67 1.41 9.81
CA ASN A 67 27.18 2.66 9.26
C ASN A 67 25.66 2.83 9.44
N GLU A 68 25.11 3.96 9.02
CA GLU A 68 23.67 4.25 9.06
C GLU A 68 22.84 3.15 8.37
N VAL A 69 23.31 2.62 7.23
CA VAL A 69 22.63 1.56 6.47
C VAL A 69 22.53 0.27 7.31
N SER A 70 23.59 -0.10 8.02
CA SER A 70 23.61 -1.30 8.87
C SER A 70 22.66 -1.18 10.06
N TYR A 71 22.65 -0.02 10.72
CA TYR A 71 21.71 0.26 11.82
C TYR A 71 20.26 0.32 11.34
N SER A 72 19.98 1.08 10.28
CA SER A 72 18.62 1.23 9.73
C SER A 72 18.04 -0.12 9.25
N ALA A 73 18.86 -0.96 8.60
CA ALA A 73 18.46 -2.31 8.21
C ALA A 73 18.21 -3.21 9.44
N ALA A 74 19.03 -3.13 10.49
CA ALA A 74 18.81 -3.89 11.73
C ALA A 74 17.54 -3.44 12.47
N ILE A 75 17.26 -2.12 12.55
CA ILE A 75 16.02 -1.56 13.11
C ILE A 75 14.81 -2.04 12.30
N SER A 76 14.92 -2.02 10.96
CA SER A 76 13.85 -2.49 10.05
C SER A 76 13.63 -4.01 10.15
N ALA A 77 14.68 -4.79 10.41
CA ALA A 77 14.56 -6.19 10.74
C ALA A 77 13.79 -6.38 12.06
N CYS A 78 14.09 -5.57 13.08
CA CYS A 78 13.37 -5.58 14.36
C CYS A 78 11.88 -5.21 14.20
N GLU A 79 11.54 -4.23 13.34
CA GLU A 79 10.15 -3.88 13.01
C GLU A 79 9.38 -5.09 12.45
N LYS A 80 9.98 -5.81 11.50
CA LYS A 80 9.39 -7.00 10.89
C LYS A 80 9.28 -8.15 11.89
N GLY A 81 10.26 -8.27 12.78
CA GLY A 81 10.33 -9.27 13.84
C GLY A 81 9.48 -9.00 15.08
N GLY A 82 8.82 -7.84 15.19
CA GLY A 82 8.05 -7.44 16.38
C GLY A 82 8.94 -7.06 17.59
N ALA A 83 10.24 -6.91 17.40
CA ALA A 83 11.23 -6.69 18.45
C ALA A 83 11.41 -5.18 18.75
N TRP A 84 10.34 -4.49 19.14
CA TRP A 84 10.31 -3.03 19.27
C TRP A 84 11.31 -2.49 20.31
N GLN A 85 11.58 -3.20 21.40
CA GLN A 85 12.54 -2.76 22.41
C GLN A 85 13.95 -2.68 21.84
N PHE A 86 14.34 -3.67 21.02
CA PHE A 86 15.64 -3.68 20.36
C PHE A 86 15.72 -2.61 19.28
N ALA A 87 14.62 -2.32 18.56
CA ALA A 87 14.56 -1.21 17.61
C ALA A 87 14.84 0.14 18.30
N LEU A 88 14.24 0.39 19.46
CA LEU A 88 14.50 1.60 20.27
C LEU A 88 15.93 1.64 20.78
N HIS A 89 16.42 0.54 21.34
CA HIS A 89 17.78 0.45 21.86
C HIS A 89 18.83 0.73 20.77
N LEU A 90 18.64 0.17 19.57
CA LEU A 90 19.52 0.45 18.44
C LEU A 90 19.49 1.93 18.07
N LEU A 91 18.31 2.55 18.00
CA LEU A 91 18.15 3.96 17.70
C LEU A 91 18.90 4.85 18.72
N ASP A 92 18.78 4.52 20.01
CA ASP A 92 19.46 5.23 21.11
C ASP A 92 20.98 4.99 21.13
N SER A 93 21.44 3.87 20.57
CA SER A 93 22.87 3.53 20.48
C SER A 93 23.59 4.21 19.30
N MET A 94 22.87 4.69 18.28
CA MET A 94 23.47 5.34 17.10
C MET A 94 24.32 6.57 17.45
N PRO A 95 23.89 7.50 18.34
CA PRO A 95 24.73 8.62 18.76
C PRO A 95 26.04 8.19 19.45
N ALA A 96 26.01 7.11 20.23
CA ALA A 96 27.23 6.55 20.84
C ALA A 96 28.20 5.99 19.79
N ALA A 97 27.67 5.49 18.67
CA ALA A 97 28.43 5.11 17.48
C ALA A 97 28.82 6.31 16.59
N LYS A 98 28.58 7.56 17.03
CA LYS A 98 28.80 8.81 16.26
C LYS A 98 27.97 8.88 14.97
N LEU A 99 26.82 8.21 14.94
CA LEU A 99 25.88 8.25 13.83
C LEU A 99 24.65 9.09 14.21
N ILE A 100 24.11 9.82 13.23
CA ILE A 100 22.86 10.56 13.39
C ILE A 100 21.74 9.68 12.85
N PRO A 101 20.71 9.34 13.64
CA PRO A 101 19.58 8.58 13.13
C PRO A 101 18.84 9.34 12.03
N GLY A 102 18.73 8.75 10.84
CA GLY A 102 17.97 9.29 9.73
C GLY A 102 16.46 9.05 9.85
N ALA A 103 15.70 9.64 8.91
CA ALA A 103 14.26 9.48 8.80
C ALA A 103 13.83 8.00 8.66
N ILE A 104 14.65 7.16 7.99
CA ILE A 104 14.38 5.73 7.80
C ILE A 104 14.38 5.00 9.16
N SER A 105 15.40 5.23 9.99
CA SER A 105 15.53 4.63 11.32
C SER A 105 14.36 5.00 12.23
N PHE A 106 13.96 6.28 12.25
CA PHE A 106 12.78 6.72 13.00
C PHE A 106 11.49 6.11 12.46
N SER A 107 11.29 6.06 11.15
CA SER A 107 10.10 5.46 10.52
C SER A 107 9.93 3.99 10.92
N ALA A 108 11.02 3.22 10.86
CA ALA A 108 11.03 1.81 11.22
C ALA A 108 10.76 1.62 12.72
N ALA A 109 11.39 2.41 13.60
CA ALA A 109 11.16 2.35 15.04
C ALA A 109 9.72 2.74 15.43
N ILE A 110 9.17 3.79 14.82
CA ILE A 110 7.75 4.22 14.98
C ILE A 110 6.81 3.09 14.54
N SER A 111 7.08 2.47 13.40
CA SER A 111 6.30 1.36 12.87
C SER A 111 6.37 0.13 13.79
N ALA A 112 7.54 -0.18 14.34
CA ALA A 112 7.73 -1.28 15.30
C ALA A 112 6.91 -1.05 16.58
N CYS A 113 7.01 0.13 17.19
CA CYS A 113 6.24 0.49 18.38
C CYS A 113 4.74 0.45 18.12
N THR A 114 4.32 0.96 16.96
CA THR A 114 2.94 0.99 16.53
C THR A 114 2.39 -0.43 16.37
N ARG A 115 3.15 -1.39 15.83
CA ARG A 115 2.71 -2.79 15.67
C ARG A 115 2.42 -3.45 17.02
N GLU A 116 3.27 -3.23 18.02
CA GLU A 116 3.20 -3.84 19.35
C GLU A 116 2.39 -3.01 20.38
N ALA A 117 1.47 -2.18 19.87
CA ALA A 117 0.56 -1.33 20.64
C ALA A 117 1.23 -0.31 21.59
N GLN A 118 2.52 0.00 21.39
CA GLN A 118 3.27 1.00 22.15
C GLN A 118 3.15 2.41 21.52
N TRP A 119 1.93 2.94 21.46
CA TRP A 119 1.67 4.22 20.78
C TRP A 119 2.31 5.43 21.48
N GLN A 120 2.48 5.37 22.80
CA GLN A 120 3.13 6.43 23.59
C GLN A 120 4.60 6.57 23.19
N GLN A 121 5.31 5.45 23.01
CA GLN A 121 6.70 5.43 22.53
C GLN A 121 6.79 6.01 21.12
N SER A 122 5.84 5.65 20.25
CA SER A 122 5.78 6.20 18.90
C SER A 122 5.60 7.74 18.88
N LEU A 123 4.78 8.30 19.76
CA LEU A 123 4.63 9.76 19.89
C LEU A 123 5.88 10.42 20.50
N GLY A 124 6.51 9.75 21.48
CA GLY A 124 7.79 10.18 22.05
C GLY A 124 8.90 10.28 21.00
N LEU A 125 9.01 9.27 20.11
CA LEU A 125 9.96 9.28 19.00
C LEU A 125 9.75 10.47 18.05
N LEU A 126 8.50 10.82 17.75
CA LEU A 126 8.19 12.00 16.93
C LEU A 126 8.64 13.31 17.60
N ALA A 127 8.54 13.40 18.92
CA ALA A 127 9.04 14.55 19.68
C ALA A 127 10.58 14.61 19.68
N THR A 128 11.24 13.46 19.86
CA THR A 128 12.71 13.34 19.78
C THR A 128 13.23 13.75 18.40
N MET A 129 12.58 13.28 17.34
CA MET A 129 12.93 13.62 15.95
C MET A 129 12.88 15.14 15.72
N ARG A 130 11.84 15.81 16.22
CA ARG A 130 11.74 17.29 16.16
C ARG A 130 12.82 17.99 16.98
N GLY A 131 13.17 17.46 18.15
CA GLY A 131 14.28 17.97 18.97
C GLY A 131 15.63 17.92 18.24
N GLN A 132 15.81 16.94 17.35
CA GLN A 132 16.98 16.81 16.47
C GLN A 132 16.87 17.62 15.17
N ARG A 133 15.87 18.51 15.04
CA ARG A 133 15.57 19.32 13.85
C ARG A 133 15.28 18.50 12.59
N LEU A 134 14.79 17.27 12.76
CA LEU A 134 14.28 16.45 11.67
C LEU A 134 12.75 16.60 11.63
N GLU A 135 12.19 16.93 10.47
CA GLU A 135 10.72 17.03 10.30
C GLU A 135 10.11 15.65 10.06
N PRO A 136 9.15 15.20 10.89
CA PRO A 136 8.46 13.95 10.66
C PRO A 136 7.62 13.99 9.40
N THR A 137 7.71 12.93 8.59
CA THR A 137 6.88 12.81 7.39
C THR A 137 5.42 12.48 7.73
N GLY A 138 4.52 12.76 6.79
CA GLY A 138 3.10 12.43 6.87
C GLY A 138 2.86 10.95 7.15
N ILE A 139 3.67 10.06 6.55
CA ILE A 139 3.61 8.62 6.81
C ILE A 139 3.91 8.32 8.29
N MET A 140 4.96 8.90 8.87
CA MET A 140 5.32 8.68 10.28
C MET A 140 4.24 9.20 11.22
N LEU A 141 3.74 10.42 10.97
CA LEU A 141 2.68 11.04 11.76
C LEU A 141 1.39 10.22 11.68
N GLY A 142 0.95 9.83 10.48
CA GLY A 142 -0.23 9.02 10.30
C GLY A 142 -0.09 7.61 10.90
N THR A 143 1.10 7.01 10.85
CA THR A 143 1.38 5.71 11.47
C THR A 143 1.25 5.79 12.98
N ALA A 144 1.85 6.81 13.62
CA ALA A 144 1.71 7.03 15.05
C ALA A 144 0.24 7.26 15.47
N LEU A 145 -0.51 8.03 14.67
CA LEU A 145 -1.94 8.26 14.91
C LEU A 145 -2.78 6.97 14.74
N SER A 146 -2.42 6.09 13.79
CA SER A 146 -3.04 4.76 13.68
C SER A 146 -2.72 3.88 14.90
N GLY A 147 -1.52 4.01 15.47
CA GLY A 147 -1.16 3.39 16.74
C GLY A 147 -2.02 3.90 17.90
N MET A 148 -2.14 5.22 18.02
CA MET A 148 -2.99 5.89 19.02
C MET A 148 -4.46 5.44 18.93
N ALA A 149 -4.99 5.31 17.71
CA ALA A 149 -6.34 4.81 17.46
C ALA A 149 -6.54 3.40 18.05
N ARG A 150 -5.56 2.51 17.83
CA ARG A 150 -5.59 1.13 18.37
C ARG A 150 -5.38 1.08 19.88
N GLY A 151 -4.75 2.11 20.46
CA GLY A 151 -4.58 2.29 21.91
C GLY A 151 -5.82 2.80 22.63
N GLY A 152 -6.98 2.93 21.96
CA GLY A 152 -8.24 3.40 22.55
C GLY A 152 -8.58 4.87 22.31
N HIS A 153 -7.69 5.63 21.68
CA HIS A 153 -7.85 7.08 21.44
C HIS A 153 -8.29 7.40 19.99
N ALA A 154 -9.10 6.52 19.39
CA ALA A 154 -9.55 6.68 18.00
C ALA A 154 -10.33 7.98 17.75
N ALA A 155 -11.09 8.46 18.74
CA ALA A 155 -11.86 9.69 18.66
C ALA A 155 -11.00 10.96 18.53
N GLU A 156 -9.75 10.93 18.98
CA GLU A 156 -8.83 12.07 18.95
C GLU A 156 -8.06 12.19 17.63
N VAL A 157 -8.03 11.12 16.82
CA VAL A 157 -7.27 11.05 15.55
C VAL A 157 -7.69 12.14 14.57
N PRO A 158 -8.99 12.40 14.30
CA PRO A 158 -9.38 13.46 13.38
C PRO A 158 -8.91 14.85 13.82
N ALA A 159 -9.03 15.17 15.11
CA ALA A 159 -8.57 16.44 15.66
C ALA A 159 -7.03 16.59 15.61
N ALA A 160 -6.29 15.49 15.81
CA ALA A 160 -4.84 15.49 15.66
C ALA A 160 -4.41 15.69 14.20
N LEU A 161 -5.06 15.03 13.24
CA LEU A 161 -4.84 15.23 11.81
C LEU A 161 -5.15 16.66 11.38
N GLU A 162 -6.24 17.23 11.88
CA GLU A 162 -6.64 18.60 11.58
C GLU A 162 -5.57 19.63 11.99
N ARG A 163 -4.95 19.46 13.16
CA ARG A 163 -3.82 20.30 13.59
C ARG A 163 -2.60 20.19 12.65
N LEU A 164 -2.33 19.01 12.12
CA LEU A 164 -1.25 18.80 11.14
C LEU A 164 -1.59 19.41 9.79
N ARG A 165 -2.85 19.29 9.35
CA ARG A 165 -3.37 19.89 8.12
C ARG A 165 -3.18 21.40 8.11
N VAL A 166 -3.55 22.09 9.19
CA VAL A 166 -3.37 23.56 9.31
C VAL A 166 -1.91 23.96 9.12
N ARG A 167 -0.96 23.20 9.66
CA ARG A 167 0.48 23.45 9.46
C ARG A 167 0.90 23.30 8.00
N TRP A 168 0.46 22.24 7.33
CA TRP A 168 0.80 22.00 5.91
C TRP A 168 0.08 22.95 4.95
N ALA A 169 -1.15 23.37 5.29
CA ALA A 169 -1.92 24.33 4.52
C ALA A 169 -1.36 25.76 4.57
N ALA A 170 -0.53 26.08 5.57
CA ALA A 170 0.14 27.37 5.68
C ALA A 170 1.31 27.53 4.70
N GLY A 171 1.93 26.43 4.26
CA GLY A 171 3.05 26.43 3.31
C GLY A 171 2.61 26.29 1.85
N ARG A 172 1.63 27.09 1.40
CA ARG A 172 1.03 26.94 0.06
C ARG A 172 2.07 27.14 -1.04
N GLU A 173 2.52 26.04 -1.63
CA GLU A 173 3.04 26.04 -3.00
C GLU A 173 1.84 26.10 -3.96
N GLU A 174 1.92 26.94 -4.99
CA GLU A 174 0.94 26.91 -6.08
C GLU A 174 1.02 25.56 -6.78
N ALA A 175 0.02 24.72 -6.55
CA ALA A 175 -0.07 23.43 -7.20
C ALA A 175 -0.56 23.59 -8.65
N PRO A 176 -0.05 22.79 -9.60
CA PRO A 176 -0.50 22.82 -11.00
C PRO A 176 -1.99 22.50 -11.14
N ASP A 177 -2.67 23.18 -12.05
CA ASP A 177 -4.03 22.81 -12.47
C ASP A 177 -3.98 21.79 -13.61
N LEU A 178 -4.24 20.51 -13.33
CA LEU A 178 -4.20 19.46 -14.35
C LEU A 178 -5.34 19.60 -15.36
N ALA A 179 -6.41 20.33 -15.01
CA ALA A 179 -7.49 20.60 -15.96
C ALA A 179 -7.04 21.57 -17.05
N ALA A 180 -6.05 22.42 -16.77
CA ALA A 180 -5.51 23.44 -17.67
C ALA A 180 -4.28 22.99 -18.47
N THR A 181 -3.68 21.83 -18.15
CA THR A 181 -2.51 21.29 -18.87
C THR A 181 -2.91 20.52 -20.13
N ASP A 182 -2.20 20.70 -21.24
CA ASP A 182 -2.34 19.88 -22.46
C ASP A 182 -1.81 18.45 -22.23
N GLY A 183 -2.69 17.52 -21.81
CA GLY A 183 -2.30 16.16 -21.46
C GLY A 183 -3.42 15.11 -21.58
N PRO A 184 -3.09 13.81 -21.68
CA PRO A 184 -4.09 12.76 -21.91
C PRO A 184 -5.17 12.64 -20.82
N TRP A 185 -4.99 13.29 -19.66
CA TRP A 185 -5.94 13.35 -18.55
C TRP A 185 -6.97 14.48 -18.61
N HIS A 186 -7.06 15.29 -19.68
CA HIS A 186 -8.11 16.29 -19.81
C HIS A 186 -9.50 15.73 -19.49
N ARG A 187 -10.39 16.61 -18.99
CA ARG A 187 -11.82 16.30 -18.83
C ARG A 187 -12.45 16.07 -20.21
N ALA A 188 -12.30 14.88 -20.79
CA ALA A 188 -12.98 14.50 -22.01
C ALA A 188 -14.49 14.37 -21.74
N SER A 189 -15.30 15.16 -22.43
CA SER A 189 -16.77 15.14 -22.38
C SER A 189 -17.41 13.93 -23.08
N SER A 190 -16.61 12.99 -23.62
CA SER A 190 -17.10 11.82 -24.33
C SER A 190 -16.43 10.51 -23.89
N ALA A 191 -17.26 9.48 -23.76
CA ALA A 191 -17.05 8.28 -22.98
C ALA A 191 -16.29 7.13 -23.68
N THR A 192 -15.43 7.38 -24.68
CA THR A 192 -15.11 6.31 -25.67
C THR A 192 -13.68 5.79 -25.73
N SER A 193 -12.75 6.21 -24.89
CA SER A 193 -11.43 5.55 -24.80
C SER A 193 -10.94 5.43 -23.36
N LEU A 194 -11.00 4.21 -22.83
CA LEU A 194 -10.64 3.81 -21.46
C LEU A 194 -9.20 3.27 -21.36
N SER A 195 -8.43 3.31 -22.44
CA SER A 195 -7.01 2.94 -22.47
C SER A 195 -6.09 4.04 -21.90
N GLN A 196 -6.62 5.24 -21.71
CA GLN A 196 -5.88 6.41 -21.22
C GLN A 196 -6.39 6.83 -19.82
N PRO A 197 -5.49 7.33 -18.96
CA PRO A 197 -5.87 7.88 -17.67
C PRO A 197 -6.71 9.15 -17.85
N ARG A 198 -7.63 9.42 -16.92
CA ARG A 198 -8.51 10.61 -16.96
C ARG A 198 -8.57 11.32 -15.62
N LEU A 199 -8.61 12.64 -15.59
CA LEU A 199 -8.86 13.42 -14.38
C LEU A 199 -10.33 13.27 -13.94
N LEU A 200 -10.55 12.75 -12.74
CA LEU A 200 -11.86 12.54 -12.14
C LEU A 200 -12.27 13.73 -11.28
N LEU A 201 -11.36 14.20 -10.44
CA LEU A 201 -11.58 15.29 -9.49
C LEU A 201 -10.26 15.97 -9.16
N GLN A 202 -10.28 17.28 -8.95
CA GLN A 202 -9.13 18.04 -8.52
C GLN A 202 -9.53 19.05 -7.44
N ALA A 203 -8.63 19.23 -6.48
CA ALA A 203 -8.65 20.28 -5.47
C ALA A 203 -7.21 20.84 -5.31
N PRO A 204 -7.00 21.93 -4.57
CA PRO A 204 -5.66 22.51 -4.40
C PRO A 204 -4.65 21.47 -3.89
N GLY A 205 -3.62 21.18 -4.68
CA GLY A 205 -2.55 20.23 -4.34
C GLY A 205 -2.88 18.74 -4.48
N ILE A 206 -4.12 18.37 -4.82
CA ILE A 206 -4.53 16.96 -4.93
C ILE A 206 -5.39 16.72 -6.16
N ALA A 207 -5.14 15.61 -6.85
CA ALA A 207 -5.94 15.15 -7.96
C ALA A 207 -6.29 13.67 -7.82
N ALA A 208 -7.38 13.25 -8.44
CA ALA A 208 -7.75 11.85 -8.56
C ALA A 208 -7.89 11.50 -10.04
N LEU A 209 -7.23 10.41 -10.44
CA LEU A 209 -7.21 9.93 -11.80
C LEU A 209 -7.96 8.60 -11.90
N SER A 210 -8.58 8.32 -13.05
CA SER A 210 -9.05 6.99 -13.40
C SER A 210 -7.88 6.21 -14.00
N LYS A 211 -7.34 5.25 -13.26
CA LYS A 211 -6.28 4.36 -13.74
C LYS A 211 -6.90 3.25 -14.62
N PRO A 212 -6.46 3.08 -15.88
CA PRO A 212 -6.86 1.95 -16.73
C PRO A 212 -6.38 0.59 -16.20
N PHE A 213 -6.94 -0.47 -16.78
CA PHE A 213 -6.42 -1.83 -16.61
C PHE A 213 -5.16 -2.08 -17.43
N GLY A 214 -4.29 -2.95 -16.93
CA GLY A 214 -3.01 -3.28 -17.55
C GLY A 214 -1.92 -2.24 -17.28
N MET A 215 -2.29 -1.02 -16.90
CA MET A 215 -1.37 0.07 -16.61
C MET A 215 -0.84 -0.01 -15.17
N SER A 216 0.48 -0.03 -15.01
CA SER A 216 1.09 0.04 -13.67
C SER A 216 0.97 1.45 -13.08
N THR A 217 0.81 1.53 -11.75
CA THR A 217 0.78 2.84 -11.06
C THR A 217 2.09 3.62 -11.25
N GLN A 218 3.23 2.94 -11.32
CA GLN A 218 4.53 3.59 -11.52
C GLN A 218 4.64 4.23 -12.90
N TRP A 219 4.23 3.51 -13.94
CA TRP A 219 4.22 4.06 -15.29
C TRP A 219 3.36 5.32 -15.38
N LEU A 220 2.16 5.30 -14.78
CA LEU A 220 1.27 6.47 -14.77
C LEU A 220 1.88 7.65 -14.01
N HIS A 221 2.58 7.38 -12.91
CA HIS A 221 3.31 8.41 -12.18
C HIS A 221 4.41 9.04 -13.03
N ASP A 222 5.20 8.23 -13.73
CA ASP A 222 6.33 8.70 -14.53
C ASP A 222 5.85 9.50 -15.74
N ASP A 223 4.79 9.04 -16.40
CA ASP A 223 4.12 9.73 -17.52
C ASP A 223 3.56 11.09 -17.10
N LEU A 224 2.78 11.14 -16.01
CA LEU A 224 2.24 12.40 -15.48
C LEU A 224 3.34 13.36 -15.03
N SER A 225 4.39 12.83 -14.39
CA SER A 225 5.55 13.64 -13.98
C SER A 225 6.27 14.24 -15.19
N ALA A 226 6.40 13.50 -16.29
CA ALA A 226 7.03 13.99 -17.50
C ALA A 226 6.22 15.11 -18.16
N ALA A 227 4.90 14.97 -18.20
CA ALA A 227 4.04 15.99 -18.81
C ALA A 227 3.87 17.24 -17.96
N LEU A 228 3.82 17.12 -16.62
CA LEU A 228 3.87 18.28 -15.74
C LEU A 228 5.15 19.09 -15.99
N LYS A 229 6.30 18.41 -16.14
CA LYS A 229 7.56 19.06 -16.50
C LYS A 229 7.50 19.73 -17.87
N ALA A 230 6.90 19.09 -18.86
CA ALA A 230 6.73 19.66 -20.20
C ALA A 230 5.83 20.91 -20.20
N GLY A 231 4.81 20.94 -19.34
CA GLY A 231 3.94 22.10 -19.09
C GLY A 231 4.57 23.20 -18.21
N GLY A 232 5.86 23.12 -17.89
CA GLY A 232 6.57 24.13 -17.11
C GLY A 232 6.38 24.00 -15.59
N HIS A 233 5.74 22.94 -15.10
CA HIS A 233 5.57 22.71 -13.67
C HIS A 233 6.74 21.90 -13.11
N THR A 234 7.44 22.50 -12.14
CA THR A 234 8.58 21.88 -11.45
C THR A 234 8.20 21.18 -10.15
N GLY A 235 7.01 21.48 -9.62
CA GLY A 235 6.43 20.78 -8.47
C GLY A 235 6.13 19.34 -8.87
N GLY A 236 6.88 18.39 -8.31
CA GLY A 236 6.80 16.98 -8.69
C GLY A 236 5.43 16.33 -8.41
N LEU A 237 5.38 15.00 -8.50
CA LEU A 237 4.21 14.20 -8.19
C LEU A 237 4.53 13.31 -6.99
N ALA A 238 3.55 13.08 -6.12
CA ALA A 238 3.64 12.11 -5.04
C ALA A 238 2.47 11.14 -5.07
N LEU A 239 2.78 9.86 -4.83
CA LEU A 239 1.78 8.80 -4.72
C LEU A 239 1.49 8.53 -3.25
N ALA A 240 0.23 8.64 -2.84
CA ALA A 240 -0.15 8.24 -1.49
C ALA A 240 -0.67 6.81 -1.38
N SER A 241 -1.10 6.24 -2.50
CA SER A 241 -1.48 4.83 -2.59
C SER A 241 -1.19 4.30 -3.98
N ARG A 242 -1.29 2.97 -4.13
CA ARG A 242 -1.09 2.29 -5.41
C ARG A 242 -2.27 1.37 -5.69
N LEU A 243 -2.61 1.25 -6.96
CA LEU A 243 -3.47 0.20 -7.49
C LEU A 243 -2.63 -0.83 -8.25
N ASP A 244 -3.02 -2.10 -8.19
CA ASP A 244 -2.39 -3.13 -8.99
C ASP A 244 -2.54 -2.83 -10.49
N ALA A 245 -1.60 -3.30 -11.32
CA ALA A 245 -1.66 -3.10 -12.76
C ALA A 245 -2.98 -3.63 -13.36
N SER A 246 -3.46 -4.77 -12.87
CA SER A 246 -4.71 -5.41 -13.29
C SER A 246 -5.97 -4.82 -12.65
N THR A 247 -5.88 -3.81 -11.79
CA THR A 247 -7.05 -3.17 -11.15
C THR A 247 -7.26 -1.79 -11.75
N SER A 248 -8.46 -1.45 -12.21
CA SER A 248 -8.77 -0.09 -12.69
C SER A 248 -9.46 0.75 -11.62
N GLY A 249 -9.57 2.06 -11.83
CA GLY A 249 -10.38 2.95 -11.00
C GLY A 249 -9.60 4.09 -10.36
N VAL A 250 -10.16 4.65 -9.29
CA VAL A 250 -9.64 5.87 -8.63
C VAL A 250 -8.20 5.70 -8.13
N LEU A 251 -7.32 6.61 -8.52
CA LEU A 251 -5.96 6.75 -8.01
C LEU A 251 -5.73 8.21 -7.57
N PRO A 252 -5.66 8.49 -6.25
CA PRO A 252 -5.33 9.83 -5.78
C PRO A 252 -3.83 10.09 -5.84
N VAL A 253 -3.47 11.30 -6.27
CA VAL A 253 -2.10 11.80 -6.40
C VAL A 253 -2.00 13.18 -5.76
N ALA A 254 -0.86 13.47 -5.13
CA ALA A 254 -0.56 14.79 -4.62
C ALA A 254 0.38 15.52 -5.58
N LEU A 255 0.09 16.79 -5.80
CA LEU A 255 0.82 17.69 -6.69
C LEU A 255 1.85 18.47 -5.84
N GLY A 256 3.01 18.80 -6.39
CA GLY A 256 4.11 19.49 -5.69
C GLY A 256 5.21 18.55 -5.15
N GLY A 257 5.10 17.24 -5.35
CA GLY A 257 6.12 16.26 -4.99
C GLY A 257 6.04 15.78 -3.54
N GLU A 258 6.92 14.85 -3.18
CA GLU A 258 6.87 14.11 -1.91
C GLU A 258 6.92 15.00 -0.66
N GLN A 259 7.56 16.17 -0.73
CA GLN A 259 7.69 17.09 0.40
C GLN A 259 6.57 18.13 0.49
N SER A 260 5.66 18.18 -0.50
CA SER A 260 4.59 19.19 -0.50
C SER A 260 3.61 18.94 0.65
N GLY A 261 3.00 20.02 1.16
CA GLY A 261 1.99 19.92 2.22
C GLY A 261 0.82 18.99 1.84
N ALA A 262 0.45 18.94 0.55
CA ALA A 262 -0.57 18.04 0.04
C ALA A 262 -0.14 16.56 0.08
N ALA A 263 1.11 16.25 -0.27
CA ALA A 263 1.65 14.89 -0.19
C ALA A 263 1.70 14.42 1.27
N GLN A 264 2.26 15.25 2.15
CA GLN A 264 2.35 14.96 3.59
C GLN A 264 0.95 14.76 4.21
N TRP A 265 -0.03 15.59 3.85
CA TRP A 265 -1.41 15.44 4.28
C TRP A 265 -2.05 14.13 3.80
N LEU A 266 -1.91 13.83 2.51
CA LEU A 266 -2.50 12.64 1.92
C LEU A 266 -1.86 11.37 2.52
N HIS A 267 -0.54 11.31 2.65
CA HIS A 267 0.16 10.22 3.33
C HIS A 267 -0.30 10.04 4.78
N ALA A 268 -0.48 11.13 5.53
CA ALA A 268 -0.95 11.08 6.90
C ALA A 268 -2.36 10.47 7.00
N GLN A 269 -3.28 10.87 6.11
CA GLN A 269 -4.64 10.29 6.07
C GLN A 269 -4.62 8.79 5.74
N PHE A 270 -3.81 8.37 4.77
CA PHE A 270 -3.68 6.95 4.40
C PHE A 270 -3.07 6.13 5.54
N ALA A 271 -1.98 6.60 6.14
CA ALA A 271 -1.30 5.90 7.22
C ALA A 271 -2.15 5.87 8.51
N ALA A 272 -2.93 6.92 8.79
CA ALA A 272 -3.89 7.00 9.90
C ALA A 272 -5.18 6.22 9.66
N ARG A 273 -5.32 5.52 8.53
CA ARG A 273 -6.51 4.76 8.12
C ARG A 273 -7.80 5.61 8.06
N GLN A 274 -7.69 6.88 7.66
CA GLN A 274 -8.84 7.79 7.50
C GLN A 274 -9.38 7.85 6.07
N VAL A 275 -8.72 7.20 5.10
CA VAL A 275 -9.20 7.10 3.71
C VAL A 275 -10.07 5.87 3.55
N SER A 276 -11.33 6.06 3.14
CA SER A 276 -12.21 4.96 2.75
C SER A 276 -12.07 4.67 1.27
N LYS A 277 -12.07 3.39 0.90
CA LYS A 277 -12.00 2.92 -0.48
C LYS A 277 -13.12 1.93 -0.73
N GLU A 278 -13.77 2.07 -1.87
CA GLU A 278 -14.83 1.18 -2.33
C GLU A 278 -14.44 0.59 -3.68
N TYR A 279 -14.61 -0.73 -3.77
CA TYR A 279 -14.36 -1.50 -4.96
C TYR A 279 -15.64 -2.20 -5.38
N VAL A 280 -15.80 -2.38 -6.69
CA VAL A 280 -16.81 -3.28 -7.27
C VAL A 280 -16.09 -4.47 -7.86
N CYS A 281 -16.54 -5.68 -7.52
CA CYS A 281 -16.03 -6.91 -8.13
C CYS A 281 -17.13 -7.94 -8.34
N LEU A 282 -16.93 -8.81 -9.34
CA LEU A 282 -17.79 -9.94 -9.62
C LEU A 282 -17.05 -11.23 -9.23
N CYS A 283 -17.66 -12.07 -8.40
CA CYS A 283 -17.06 -13.31 -7.90
C CYS A 283 -17.84 -14.53 -8.39
N ALA A 284 -17.14 -15.64 -8.60
CA ALA A 284 -17.72 -16.93 -8.97
C ALA A 284 -17.58 -17.92 -7.81
N GLY A 285 -18.63 -18.69 -7.51
CA GLY A 285 -18.59 -19.76 -6.52
C GLY A 285 -19.87 -19.85 -5.69
N PRO A 286 -19.82 -20.51 -4.51
CA PRO A 286 -20.99 -20.64 -3.64
C PRO A 286 -21.55 -19.27 -3.19
N PRO A 287 -22.88 -19.14 -3.02
CA PRO A 287 -23.51 -17.87 -2.66
C PRO A 287 -22.95 -17.30 -1.36
N PHE A 288 -22.81 -15.98 -1.32
CA PHE A 288 -22.47 -15.22 -0.11
C PHE A 288 -23.69 -15.00 0.78
N GLY A 289 -24.87 -14.90 0.17
CA GLY A 289 -26.13 -14.47 0.77
C GLY A 289 -26.97 -13.75 -0.29
N PRO A 290 -28.19 -13.31 0.06
CA PRO A 290 -29.04 -12.51 -0.83
C PRO A 290 -28.46 -11.10 -1.04
N ALA A 291 -29.03 -10.35 -1.99
CA ALA A 291 -28.74 -8.92 -2.14
C ALA A 291 -28.97 -8.18 -0.81
N GLY A 292 -28.07 -7.26 -0.48
CA GLY A 292 -28.01 -6.55 0.80
C GLY A 292 -27.23 -7.27 1.90
N PHE A 293 -26.89 -8.56 1.74
CA PHE A 293 -26.08 -9.29 2.73
C PHE A 293 -24.70 -8.64 2.91
N GLU A 294 -24.29 -8.44 4.15
CA GLU A 294 -22.98 -7.89 4.50
C GLU A 294 -22.11 -8.94 5.20
N GLY A 295 -20.81 -8.89 4.93
CA GLY A 295 -19.85 -9.77 5.59
C GLY A 295 -18.47 -9.13 5.71
N ARG A 296 -17.60 -9.82 6.43
CA ARG A 296 -16.23 -9.40 6.66
C ARG A 296 -15.28 -10.60 6.66
N ILE A 297 -14.14 -10.41 6.03
CA ILE A 297 -13.03 -11.36 6.01
C ILE A 297 -11.90 -10.74 6.83
N ASP A 298 -11.52 -11.39 7.93
CA ASP A 298 -10.42 -11.01 8.80
C ASP A 298 -9.37 -12.13 8.77
N ALA A 299 -8.43 -12.02 7.82
CA ALA A 299 -7.46 -13.07 7.55
C ALA A 299 -6.11 -12.41 7.20
N PRO A 300 -5.06 -12.58 8.03
CA PRO A 300 -3.78 -11.94 7.78
C PRO A 300 -3.10 -12.44 6.50
N LEU A 301 -2.35 -11.54 5.85
CA LEU A 301 -1.71 -11.77 4.57
C LEU A 301 -0.20 -11.70 4.68
N LEU A 302 0.47 -12.77 4.25
CA LEU A 302 1.92 -12.82 4.11
C LEU A 302 2.26 -12.73 2.63
N LYS A 303 3.18 -11.83 2.29
CA LYS A 303 3.86 -11.86 0.99
C LYS A 303 5.17 -12.61 1.19
N PRO A 304 5.31 -13.83 0.66
CA PRO A 304 6.57 -14.55 0.71
C PRO A 304 7.67 -13.77 -0.02
N GLU A 305 8.91 -13.96 0.42
CA GLU A 305 10.07 -13.41 -0.25
C GLU A 305 10.47 -14.24 -1.47
N GLY A 306 10.88 -13.57 -2.55
CA GLY A 306 11.25 -14.19 -3.81
C GLY A 306 10.47 -13.65 -5.00
N ALA A 307 11.14 -13.51 -6.13
CA ALA A 307 10.53 -13.02 -7.36
C ALA A 307 9.39 -13.94 -7.81
N GLY A 308 8.24 -13.35 -8.16
CA GLY A 308 7.08 -14.10 -8.66
C GLY A 308 6.21 -14.80 -7.60
N GLN A 309 6.60 -14.77 -6.31
CA GLN A 309 5.77 -15.36 -5.26
C GLN A 309 4.51 -14.51 -4.99
N LYS A 310 3.36 -15.18 -4.96
CA LYS A 310 2.06 -14.57 -4.71
C LYS A 310 1.86 -14.44 -3.21
N ALA A 311 1.25 -13.35 -2.77
CA ALA A 311 0.83 -13.22 -1.38
C ALA A 311 -0.28 -14.24 -1.06
N VAL A 312 -0.26 -14.78 0.16
CA VAL A 312 -1.12 -15.87 0.65
C VAL A 312 -1.70 -15.55 2.02
N LEU A 313 -2.76 -16.25 2.42
CA LEU A 313 -3.19 -16.26 3.82
C LEU A 313 -2.12 -16.90 4.69
N SER A 314 -1.81 -16.29 5.83
CA SER A 314 -0.94 -16.88 6.83
C SER A 314 -1.20 -16.24 8.19
N PRO A 315 -1.32 -17.02 9.28
CA PRO A 315 -1.37 -16.47 10.64
C PRO A 315 -0.16 -15.61 11.00
N LEU A 316 0.99 -15.84 10.35
CA LEU A 316 2.21 -15.06 10.49
C LEU A 316 2.24 -13.80 9.59
N GLY A 317 1.16 -13.59 8.82
CA GLY A 317 1.01 -12.47 7.91
C GLY A 317 0.70 -11.15 8.61
N LYS A 318 0.69 -10.06 7.83
CA LYS A 318 0.23 -8.76 8.30
C LYS A 318 -1.30 -8.74 8.36
N GLU A 319 -1.86 -8.17 9.42
CA GLU A 319 -3.30 -7.93 9.57
C GLU A 319 -3.90 -7.38 8.27
N ALA A 320 -4.99 -8.02 7.82
CA ALA A 320 -5.73 -7.65 6.65
C ALA A 320 -7.22 -7.91 6.84
N ARG A 321 -8.04 -6.89 6.57
CA ARG A 321 -9.49 -6.89 6.80
C ARG A 321 -10.23 -6.31 5.62
N THR A 322 -11.24 -7.04 5.15
CA THR A 322 -12.05 -6.66 3.99
C THR A 322 -13.51 -6.84 4.33
N ARG A 323 -14.29 -5.76 4.25
CA ARG A 323 -15.75 -5.83 4.31
C ARG A 323 -16.32 -5.95 2.91
N TYR A 324 -17.46 -6.59 2.77
CA TYR A 324 -18.19 -6.66 1.53
C TYR A 324 -19.70 -6.60 1.77
N GLN A 325 -20.41 -6.16 0.74
CA GLN A 325 -21.86 -6.18 0.65
C GLN A 325 -22.25 -6.81 -0.70
N VAL A 326 -23.19 -7.74 -0.67
CA VAL A 326 -23.78 -8.35 -1.86
C VAL A 326 -24.69 -7.34 -2.52
N LEU A 327 -24.36 -6.93 -3.74
CA LEU A 327 -25.19 -6.03 -4.54
C LEU A 327 -26.22 -6.81 -5.35
N GLU A 328 -25.79 -7.89 -5.99
CA GLU A 328 -26.62 -8.67 -6.90
C GLU A 328 -26.11 -10.11 -6.97
N VAL A 329 -27.02 -11.07 -7.15
CA VAL A 329 -26.71 -12.50 -7.28
C VAL A 329 -27.29 -13.01 -8.59
N PHE A 330 -26.45 -13.65 -9.40
CA PHE A 330 -26.81 -14.23 -10.68
C PHE A 330 -26.64 -15.76 -10.59
N PRO A 331 -27.74 -16.52 -10.52
CA PRO A 331 -27.69 -17.98 -10.47
C PRO A 331 -27.04 -18.58 -11.71
N TRP A 332 -26.29 -19.67 -11.53
CA TRP A 332 -25.83 -20.45 -12.69
C TRP A 332 -26.92 -21.42 -13.12
N PRO A 333 -27.18 -21.55 -14.43
CA PRO A 333 -28.09 -22.58 -14.91
C PRO A 333 -27.57 -23.97 -14.53
N GLY A 334 -28.36 -24.73 -13.75
CA GLY A 334 -28.08 -26.13 -13.43
C GLY A 334 -26.91 -26.39 -12.47
N ARG A 335 -26.44 -25.39 -11.72
CA ARG A 335 -25.43 -25.55 -10.66
C ARG A 335 -25.80 -24.74 -9.42
N GLU A 336 -25.25 -25.14 -8.27
CA GLU A 336 -25.40 -24.40 -7.00
C GLU A 336 -24.55 -23.12 -6.96
N ASP A 337 -23.47 -23.07 -7.74
CA ASP A 337 -22.62 -21.89 -7.85
C ASP A 337 -23.38 -20.70 -8.45
N VAL A 338 -22.97 -19.50 -8.05
CA VAL A 338 -23.53 -18.24 -8.52
C VAL A 338 -22.41 -17.30 -8.96
N LEU A 339 -22.79 -16.28 -9.75
CA LEU A 339 -21.98 -15.07 -9.88
C LEU A 339 -22.53 -14.04 -8.90
N THR A 340 -21.68 -13.43 -8.09
CA THR A 340 -22.08 -12.44 -7.09
C THR A 340 -21.37 -11.12 -7.33
N LEU A 341 -22.14 -10.06 -7.58
CA LEU A 341 -21.64 -8.70 -7.65
C LEU A 341 -21.51 -8.16 -6.22
N LEU A 342 -20.30 -7.73 -5.86
CA LEU A 342 -19.99 -7.23 -4.54
C LEU A 342 -19.54 -5.77 -4.60
N ARG A 343 -19.97 -5.01 -3.59
CA ARG A 343 -19.27 -3.83 -3.11
C ARG A 343 -18.28 -4.30 -2.05
N VAL A 344 -17.02 -3.89 -2.16
CA VAL A 344 -15.93 -4.34 -1.29
C VAL A 344 -15.18 -3.14 -0.74
N SER A 345 -14.99 -3.10 0.57
CA SER A 345 -14.29 -2.01 1.28
C SER A 345 -13.14 -2.58 2.12
N PRO A 346 -11.89 -2.49 1.64
CA PRO A 346 -10.74 -2.95 2.40
C PRO A 346 -10.41 -1.95 3.52
N GLU A 347 -10.43 -2.42 4.77
CA GLU A 347 -10.05 -1.62 5.95
C GLU A 347 -8.53 -1.45 6.07
N THR A 348 -7.79 -2.32 5.38
CA THR A 348 -6.32 -2.32 5.29
C THR A 348 -5.87 -2.23 3.82
N GLY A 349 -4.58 -2.05 3.56
CA GLY A 349 -4.05 -1.91 2.19
C GLY A 349 -2.92 -2.89 1.89
N ARG A 350 -3.19 -4.20 1.86
CA ARG A 350 -2.20 -5.22 1.46
C ARG A 350 -2.25 -5.48 -0.05
N GLN A 351 -1.13 -5.93 -0.60
CA GLN A 351 -1.06 -6.30 -2.02
C GLN A 351 -2.06 -7.42 -2.32
N HIS A 352 -2.84 -7.26 -3.40
CA HIS A 352 -3.85 -8.22 -3.84
C HIS A 352 -4.89 -8.60 -2.77
N GLN A 353 -5.07 -7.79 -1.72
CA GLN A 353 -5.85 -8.17 -0.53
C GLN A 353 -7.24 -8.72 -0.85
N ILE A 354 -8.02 -7.96 -1.62
CA ILE A 354 -9.39 -8.33 -2.00
C ILE A 354 -9.40 -9.66 -2.75
N ARG A 355 -8.48 -9.83 -3.71
CA ARG A 355 -8.35 -11.01 -4.55
C ARG A 355 -8.04 -12.27 -3.73
N ILE A 356 -7.07 -12.17 -2.82
CA ILE A 356 -6.67 -13.28 -1.95
C ILE A 356 -7.79 -13.64 -0.99
N HIS A 357 -8.40 -12.65 -0.34
CA HIS A 357 -9.49 -12.88 0.62
C HIS A 357 -10.67 -13.60 -0.03
N LEU A 358 -11.14 -13.12 -1.18
CA LEU A 358 -12.27 -13.72 -1.89
C LEU A 358 -11.94 -15.13 -2.41
N ALA A 359 -10.75 -15.33 -2.99
CA ALA A 359 -10.29 -16.66 -3.40
C ALA A 359 -10.18 -17.63 -2.23
N SER A 360 -9.70 -17.17 -1.06
CA SER A 360 -9.48 -18.02 0.11
C SER A 360 -10.76 -18.59 0.72
N ILE A 361 -11.89 -17.94 0.49
CA ILE A 361 -13.21 -18.44 0.90
C ILE A 361 -13.92 -19.17 -0.25
N GLY A 362 -13.19 -19.58 -1.30
CA GLY A 362 -13.73 -20.33 -2.44
C GLY A 362 -14.56 -19.50 -3.42
N ARG A 363 -14.45 -18.17 -3.39
CA ARG A 363 -15.21 -17.25 -4.27
C ARG A 363 -14.28 -16.29 -5.03
N PRO A 364 -13.36 -16.78 -5.88
CA PRO A 364 -12.39 -15.92 -6.56
C PRO A 364 -13.07 -14.87 -7.44
N VAL A 365 -12.39 -13.73 -7.62
CA VAL A 365 -12.82 -12.67 -8.53
C VAL A 365 -12.77 -13.18 -9.97
N LEU A 366 -13.82 -12.92 -10.75
CA LEU A 366 -13.90 -13.31 -12.15
C LEU A 366 -12.78 -12.64 -12.97
N GLY A 367 -12.13 -13.41 -13.85
CA GLY A 367 -10.97 -12.96 -14.63
C GLY A 367 -9.65 -12.90 -13.84
N ASP A 368 -9.60 -13.42 -12.61
CA ASP A 368 -8.38 -13.46 -11.81
C ASP A 368 -7.47 -14.67 -12.12
N ALA A 369 -6.64 -14.54 -13.16
CA ALA A 369 -5.65 -15.56 -13.54
C ALA A 369 -4.59 -15.86 -12.45
N VAL A 370 -4.46 -15.03 -11.42
CA VAL A 370 -3.44 -15.21 -10.37
C VAL A 370 -3.98 -16.07 -9.22
N TYR A 371 -5.25 -15.87 -8.83
CA TYR A 371 -5.85 -16.49 -7.65
C TYR A 371 -7.04 -17.40 -7.97
N GLY A 372 -7.05 -18.00 -9.16
CA GLY A 372 -7.99 -19.07 -9.52
C GLY A 372 -9.33 -18.59 -10.09
N GLY A 373 -9.44 -17.31 -10.43
CA GLY A 373 -10.59 -16.77 -11.14
C GLY A 373 -10.57 -17.15 -12.62
N SER A 374 -11.55 -17.95 -13.04
CA SER A 374 -11.76 -18.24 -14.47
C SER A 374 -12.10 -16.97 -15.23
N THR A 375 -11.69 -16.87 -16.49
CA THR A 375 -12.16 -15.82 -17.41
C THR A 375 -13.59 -16.06 -17.89
N SER A 376 -14.14 -17.25 -17.64
CA SER A 376 -15.53 -17.59 -17.98
C SER A 376 -16.22 -18.34 -16.85
N ALA A 377 -17.45 -17.95 -16.52
CA ALA A 377 -18.27 -18.56 -15.48
C ALA A 377 -19.75 -18.31 -15.77
N GLY A 378 -20.64 -19.25 -15.42
CA GLY A 378 -22.09 -19.08 -15.66
C GLY A 378 -22.46 -18.82 -17.14
N GLY A 379 -21.64 -19.30 -18.09
CA GLY A 379 -21.80 -19.04 -19.53
C GLY A 379 -21.47 -17.62 -19.98
N ILE A 380 -20.82 -16.82 -19.13
CA ILE A 380 -20.39 -15.44 -19.41
C ILE A 380 -18.87 -15.39 -19.46
N TYR A 381 -18.34 -14.67 -20.44
CA TYR A 381 -16.92 -14.36 -20.56
C TYR A 381 -16.65 -12.98 -19.94
N CYS A 382 -15.54 -12.86 -19.20
CA CYS A 382 -15.04 -11.62 -18.65
C CYS A 382 -13.64 -11.32 -19.22
N PRO A 383 -13.46 -10.20 -19.94
CA PRO A 383 -12.25 -9.96 -20.71
C PRO A 383 -11.01 -9.62 -19.87
N ARG A 384 -11.18 -9.37 -18.57
CA ARG A 384 -10.13 -8.90 -17.65
C ARG A 384 -10.55 -9.17 -16.21
N LEU A 385 -9.67 -8.87 -15.26
CA LEU A 385 -10.02 -8.87 -13.85
C LEU A 385 -11.22 -7.95 -13.58
N PHE A 386 -12.33 -8.51 -13.08
CA PHE A 386 -13.50 -7.77 -12.64
C PHE A 386 -13.27 -7.23 -11.23
N LEU A 387 -12.34 -6.29 -11.12
CA LEU A 387 -12.06 -5.54 -9.89
C LEU A 387 -11.80 -4.08 -10.26
N HIS A 388 -12.61 -3.19 -9.70
CA HIS A 388 -12.58 -1.77 -10.01
C HIS A 388 -12.71 -0.93 -8.73
N CYS A 389 -11.78 -0.01 -8.50
CA CYS A 389 -11.87 0.97 -7.41
C CYS A 389 -12.85 2.09 -7.81
N SER A 390 -14.13 1.92 -7.51
CA SER A 390 -15.20 2.82 -7.95
C SER A 390 -15.20 4.15 -7.22
N ARG A 391 -14.86 4.18 -5.93
CA ARG A 391 -14.94 5.39 -5.11
C ARG A 391 -13.85 5.43 -4.05
N MET A 392 -13.36 6.61 -3.75
CA MET A 392 -12.62 6.88 -2.52
C MET A 392 -13.22 8.10 -1.80
N ALA A 393 -13.04 8.17 -0.49
CA ALA A 393 -13.36 9.35 0.28
C ALA A 393 -12.20 9.70 1.22
N MET A 394 -11.82 10.97 1.19
CA MET A 394 -10.78 11.59 2.00
C MET A 394 -11.09 13.07 2.17
N LEU A 395 -10.22 13.82 2.85
CA LEU A 395 -10.29 15.27 2.94
C LEU A 395 -9.20 15.91 2.08
N ASP A 396 -9.51 17.03 1.44
CA ASP A 396 -8.50 17.86 0.78
C ASP A 396 -7.69 18.69 1.79
N LEU A 397 -6.72 19.47 1.31
CA LEU A 397 -5.89 20.31 2.17
C LEU A 397 -6.66 21.49 2.78
N ALA A 398 -7.83 21.85 2.24
CA ALA A 398 -8.75 22.83 2.82
C ALA A 398 -9.63 22.23 3.93
N GLY A 399 -9.66 20.90 4.07
CA GLY A 399 -10.50 20.18 5.03
C GLY A 399 -11.89 19.85 4.47
N ALA A 400 -12.12 20.11 3.18
CA ALA A 400 -13.38 19.77 2.52
C ALA A 400 -13.41 18.28 2.10
N PRO A 401 -14.60 17.65 2.05
CA PRO A 401 -14.73 16.29 1.53
C PRO A 401 -14.26 16.18 0.08
N PHE A 402 -13.29 15.30 -0.16
CA PHE A 402 -12.78 14.96 -1.48
C PHE A 402 -13.19 13.52 -1.83
N ARG A 403 -14.18 13.38 -2.72
CA ARG A 403 -14.87 12.11 -3.03
C ARG A 403 -14.83 11.80 -4.53
N PRO A 404 -13.68 11.38 -5.08
CA PRO A 404 -13.59 10.98 -6.47
C PRO A 404 -14.33 9.67 -6.73
N GLU A 405 -14.99 9.61 -7.88
CA GLU A 405 -15.71 8.44 -8.38
C GLU A 405 -15.23 8.10 -9.79
N ALA A 406 -14.92 6.83 -10.00
CA ALA A 406 -14.65 6.26 -11.31
C ALA A 406 -15.86 5.40 -11.71
N PRO A 407 -16.53 5.71 -12.84
CA PRO A 407 -17.60 4.87 -13.33
C PRO A 407 -17.05 3.51 -13.73
N LEU A 408 -17.88 2.48 -13.61
CA LEU A 408 -17.50 1.13 -14.02
C LEU A 408 -17.16 1.15 -15.52
N PRO A 409 -16.01 0.58 -15.94
CA PRO A 409 -15.61 0.53 -17.34
C PRO A 409 -16.65 -0.18 -18.21
N SER A 410 -16.79 0.23 -19.48
CA SER A 410 -17.81 -0.29 -20.40
C SER A 410 -17.72 -1.80 -20.57
N GLU A 411 -16.49 -2.35 -20.63
CA GLU A 411 -16.28 -3.80 -20.76
C GLU A 411 -16.79 -4.60 -19.56
N LEU A 412 -16.83 -4.00 -18.36
CA LEU A 412 -17.40 -4.63 -17.16
C LEU A 412 -18.91 -4.40 -17.08
N LEU A 413 -19.40 -3.25 -17.57
CA LEU A 413 -20.84 -2.99 -17.70
C LEU A 413 -21.50 -3.96 -18.68
N GLU A 414 -20.87 -4.27 -19.80
CA GLU A 414 -21.36 -5.25 -20.80
C GLU A 414 -21.50 -6.66 -20.21
N VAL A 415 -20.58 -7.06 -19.34
CA VAL A 415 -20.67 -8.32 -18.59
C VAL A 415 -21.91 -8.32 -17.70
N LEU A 416 -22.16 -7.23 -16.96
CA LEU A 416 -23.33 -7.10 -16.09
C LEU A 416 -24.64 -7.01 -16.86
N SER A 417 -24.67 -6.28 -17.98
CA SER A 417 -25.88 -6.19 -18.81
C SER A 417 -26.26 -7.54 -19.40
N THR A 418 -25.28 -8.32 -19.85
CA THR A 418 -25.51 -9.68 -20.35
C THR A 418 -26.03 -10.62 -19.26
N LEU A 419 -25.49 -10.51 -18.03
CA LEU A 419 -25.99 -11.27 -16.88
C LEU A 419 -27.44 -10.91 -16.53
N ARG A 420 -27.76 -9.62 -16.47
CA ARG A 420 -29.11 -9.12 -16.16
C ARG A 420 -30.14 -9.51 -17.23
N GLN A 421 -29.75 -9.55 -18.49
CA GLN A 421 -30.61 -10.04 -19.57
C GLN A 421 -30.91 -11.54 -19.49
N ARG A 422 -30.01 -12.33 -18.88
CA ARG A 422 -30.18 -13.78 -18.69
C ARG A 422 -30.89 -14.14 -17.40
N ALA A 423 -30.93 -13.23 -16.43
CA ALA A 423 -31.70 -13.44 -15.22
C ALA A 423 -33.19 -13.57 -15.62
N PRO A 424 -33.91 -14.62 -15.15
CA PRO A 424 -35.33 -14.73 -15.42
C PRO A 424 -36.03 -13.45 -14.93
N ALA A 425 -36.87 -12.86 -15.79
CA ALA A 425 -37.67 -11.68 -15.45
C ALA A 425 -38.58 -12.02 -14.26
N GLY A 426 -38.18 -11.64 -13.04
CA GLY A 426 -38.93 -12.03 -11.86
C GLY A 426 -38.21 -11.82 -10.52
N VAL A 427 -37.71 -10.62 -10.25
CA VAL A 427 -37.74 -10.02 -8.90
C VAL A 427 -37.99 -8.53 -9.09
N SER A 428 -39.25 -8.14 -8.87
CA SER A 428 -39.73 -6.76 -8.85
C SER A 428 -39.00 -5.94 -7.78
N GLU A 429 -38.76 -4.66 -8.10
CA GLU A 429 -38.33 -3.63 -7.16
C GLU A 429 -39.21 -3.60 -5.89
N PRO A 430 -38.66 -3.38 -4.69
CA PRO A 430 -39.47 -3.08 -3.53
C PRO A 430 -40.00 -1.64 -3.61
N GLU A 431 -41.30 -1.48 -3.36
CA GLU A 431 -42.00 -0.19 -3.19
C GLU A 431 -41.42 0.68 -2.06
#